data_AF-A0A5S9NFL5-F1
#
_entry.id   AF-A0A5S9NFL5-F1
#
_cell.length_a   1.000
_cell.length_b   1.000
_cell.length_c   1.000
_cell.angle_alpha   90.00
_cell.angle_beta   90.00
_cell.angle_gamma   90.00
#
_symmetry.space_group_name_H-M   'P 1'
#
loop_
_entity.id
_entity.type
_entity.pdbx_description
1 polymer ?
#
loop_
_entity_poly.entity_id
_entity_poly.type
_entity_poly.pdbx_seq_one_letter_code
_entity_poly.pdbx_strand_id
1 'polypeptide(L)'
;MTKATGTALRVVAGTLLALTFGAGAVAAQEAAPGLSPGLAPGVTPGVTRPAPSAPQAGLINDYPTVARADYVFGCMAANGQTRQALEKCSCSIDTIATILPYERYVEAETILSVGQVAGQQSELFRNTGIFRDIVAELRRAQAEAEVTCFY
;
A
#
# COMPACT_ATOMS: atom_id res chain seq x y z
N MET A 1 11.14 -10.88 66.90
CA MET A 1 9.81 -10.55 66.36
C MET A 1 9.95 -10.44 64.85
N THR A 2 10.34 -11.50 64.10
CA THR A 2 9.47 -12.57 63.57
C THR A 2 8.18 -12.06 62.94
N LYS A 3 8.13 -11.91 61.60
CA LYS A 3 7.39 -12.84 60.72
C LYS A 3 7.69 -12.59 59.23
N ALA A 4 8.00 -13.69 58.55
CA ALA A 4 8.06 -13.83 57.11
C ALA A 4 6.68 -14.22 56.55
N THR A 5 6.39 -13.83 55.30
CA THR A 5 5.41 -14.40 54.33
C THR A 5 5.48 -13.48 53.09
N GLY A 6 5.81 -13.87 51.85
CA GLY A 6 5.80 -15.15 51.16
C GLY A 6 4.46 -15.36 50.45
N THR A 7 4.33 -15.02 49.15
CA THR A 7 3.33 -15.55 48.17
C THR A 7 3.71 -15.01 46.77
N ALA A 8 4.49 -15.76 45.99
CA ALA A 8 4.05 -16.74 44.97
C ALA A 8 3.82 -16.12 43.58
N LEU A 9 4.94 -16.07 42.86
CA LEU A 9 5.10 -16.27 41.42
C LEU A 9 4.01 -17.18 40.83
N ARG A 10 3.11 -16.63 40.01
CA ARG A 10 2.21 -17.42 39.16
C ARG A 10 2.87 -17.62 37.80
N VAL A 11 3.60 -18.73 37.70
CA VAL A 11 3.94 -19.40 36.44
C VAL A 11 2.62 -19.89 35.83
N VAL A 12 2.14 -19.24 34.77
CA VAL A 12 1.13 -19.84 33.90
C VAL A 12 1.88 -20.73 32.91
N ALA A 13 1.97 -22.00 33.28
CA ALA A 13 2.40 -23.07 32.40
C ALA A 13 1.33 -23.32 31.34
N GLY A 14 1.77 -23.44 30.08
CA GLY A 14 1.27 -24.42 29.15
C GLY A 14 -0.14 -24.21 28.57
N THR A 15 -0.19 -23.60 27.40
CA THR A 15 -0.94 -24.24 26.31
C THR A 15 -0.22 -23.96 25.00
N LEU A 16 0.53 -24.98 24.57
CA LEU A 16 1.16 -25.11 23.27
C LEU A 16 0.06 -25.11 22.21
N LEU A 17 -0.19 -23.99 21.54
CA LEU A 17 -0.98 -23.97 20.31
C LEU A 17 0.00 -23.80 19.16
N ALA A 18 0.43 -24.95 18.62
CA ALA A 18 1.15 -25.05 17.38
C ALA A 18 0.24 -24.54 16.25
N LEU A 19 0.40 -23.28 15.87
CA LEU A 19 -0.11 -22.77 14.61
C LEU A 19 0.87 -23.17 13.52
N THR A 20 0.45 -24.20 12.80
CA THR A 20 1.04 -24.75 11.59
C THR A 20 1.39 -23.63 10.60
N PHE A 21 2.68 -23.50 10.30
CA PHE A 21 3.17 -22.90 9.07
C PHE A 21 2.57 -23.64 7.87
N GLY A 22 1.54 -23.05 7.25
CA GLY A 22 1.04 -23.46 5.95
C GLY A 22 2.01 -23.01 4.87
N ALA A 23 2.99 -23.86 4.58
CA ALA A 23 3.74 -23.82 3.33
C ALA A 23 2.86 -24.41 2.21
N GLY A 24 2.78 -23.71 1.07
CA GLY A 24 2.51 -24.34 -0.22
C GLY A 24 1.04 -24.41 -0.65
N ALA A 25 0.61 -23.42 -1.41
CA ALA A 25 -0.26 -23.63 -2.56
C ALA A 25 0.10 -22.60 -3.64
N VAL A 26 1.18 -22.87 -4.36
CA VAL A 26 1.38 -22.34 -5.71
C VAL A 26 0.20 -22.82 -6.55
N ALA A 27 -0.72 -21.93 -6.86
CA ALA A 27 -1.74 -22.19 -7.87
C ALA A 27 -1.02 -22.34 -9.21
N ALA A 28 -0.94 -23.58 -9.68
CA ALA A 28 -0.57 -23.90 -11.04
C ALA A 28 -1.58 -23.24 -11.98
N GLN A 29 -1.07 -22.38 -12.85
CA GLN A 29 -1.78 -21.84 -14.00
C GLN A 29 -2.09 -23.01 -14.95
N GLU A 30 -3.36 -23.42 -15.06
CA GLU A 30 -3.78 -24.28 -16.16
C GLU A 30 -3.68 -23.48 -17.47
N ALA A 31 -2.67 -23.84 -18.27
CA ALA A 31 -2.58 -23.46 -19.66
C ALA A 31 -3.68 -24.23 -20.42
N ALA A 32 -4.79 -23.55 -20.73
CA ALA A 32 -5.77 -24.05 -21.67
C ALA A 32 -5.14 -24.09 -23.08
N PRO A 33 -5.04 -25.26 -23.74
CA PRO A 33 -4.69 -25.33 -25.15
C PRO A 33 -5.97 -25.15 -25.96
N GLY A 34 -6.12 -24.00 -26.62
CA GLY A 34 -7.15 -23.85 -27.66
C GLY A 34 -7.83 -22.49 -27.71
N LEU A 35 -7.09 -21.42 -28.02
CA LEU A 35 -7.66 -20.30 -28.75
C LEU A 35 -7.11 -20.33 -30.17
N SER A 36 -7.90 -20.90 -31.08
CA SER A 36 -7.77 -20.67 -32.51
C SER A 36 -7.88 -19.16 -32.78
N PRO A 37 -7.02 -18.55 -33.63
CA PRO A 37 -7.22 -17.18 -34.04
C PRO A 37 -8.40 -17.11 -35.02
N GLY A 38 -9.57 -16.77 -34.50
CA GLY A 38 -10.69 -16.31 -35.32
C GLY A 38 -10.30 -14.96 -35.94
N LEU A 39 -9.91 -14.98 -37.21
CA LEU A 39 -9.74 -13.79 -38.04
C LEU A 39 -11.07 -13.03 -38.08
N ALA A 40 -11.17 -11.94 -37.32
CA ALA A 40 -12.22 -10.95 -37.55
C ALA A 40 -11.99 -10.33 -38.94
N PRO A 41 -12.98 -10.33 -39.85
CA PRO A 41 -12.87 -9.68 -41.14
C PRO A 41 -12.83 -8.15 -40.91
N GLY A 42 -11.64 -7.55 -40.96
CA GLY A 42 -11.49 -6.09 -40.87
C GLY A 42 -10.14 -5.55 -40.42
N VAL A 43 -9.22 -6.37 -39.92
CA VAL A 43 -7.87 -5.89 -39.54
C VAL A 43 -6.96 -5.88 -40.75
N THR A 44 -6.82 -4.73 -41.41
CA THR A 44 -5.69 -4.51 -42.33
C THR A 44 -4.42 -4.30 -41.49
N PRO A 45 -3.38 -5.14 -41.61
CA PRO A 45 -2.09 -4.86 -40.98
C PRO A 45 -1.48 -3.64 -41.68
N GLY A 46 -1.38 -2.50 -40.98
CA GLY A 46 -0.65 -1.33 -41.49
C GLY A 46 -1.17 0.05 -41.12
N VAL A 47 -2.32 0.20 -40.47
CA VAL A 47 -2.79 1.53 -40.02
C VAL A 47 -2.48 1.72 -38.54
N THR A 48 -1.28 2.19 -38.24
CA THR A 48 -0.96 2.72 -36.91
C THR A 48 -1.61 4.10 -36.79
N ARG A 49 -2.84 4.17 -36.28
CA ARG A 49 -3.44 5.46 -35.90
C ARG A 49 -2.63 6.00 -34.72
N PRO A 50 -2.01 7.20 -34.82
CA PRO A 50 -1.36 7.81 -33.66
C PRO A 50 -2.42 8.00 -32.57
N ALA A 51 -2.09 7.58 -31.35
CA ALA A 51 -2.95 7.84 -30.20
C ALA A 51 -3.11 9.36 -30.05
N PRO A 52 -4.32 9.89 -29.81
CA PRO A 52 -4.48 11.30 -29.52
C PRO A 52 -3.65 11.63 -28.27
N SER A 53 -2.67 12.52 -28.42
CA SER A 53 -1.99 13.14 -27.30
C SER A 53 -3.02 13.99 -26.58
N ALA A 54 -3.54 13.47 -25.46
CA ALA A 54 -4.42 14.22 -24.59
C ALA A 54 -3.71 15.51 -24.18
N PRO A 55 -4.40 16.67 -24.20
CA PRO A 55 -3.83 17.89 -23.67
C PRO A 55 -3.41 17.61 -22.22
N GLN A 56 -2.19 18.02 -21.86
CA GLN A 56 -1.83 18.19 -20.45
C GLN A 56 -2.74 19.30 -19.92
N ALA A 57 -3.97 18.94 -19.53
CA ALA A 57 -4.67 19.67 -18.49
C ALA A 57 -3.62 19.81 -17.39
N GLY A 58 -3.16 21.03 -17.14
CA GLY A 58 -2.00 21.28 -16.26
C GLY A 58 -2.12 20.36 -15.05
N LEU A 59 -1.10 19.53 -14.80
CA LEU A 59 -1.18 18.46 -13.81
C LEU A 59 -1.64 19.10 -12.50
N ILE A 60 -2.94 18.98 -12.19
CA ILE A 60 -3.49 19.33 -10.87
C ILE A 60 -2.86 18.38 -9.83
N ASN A 61 -2.27 17.28 -10.29
CA ASN A 61 -1.59 16.27 -9.51
C ASN A 61 -0.37 15.73 -10.29
N ASP A 62 0.84 15.91 -9.74
CA ASP A 62 2.12 15.47 -10.33
C ASP A 62 2.35 13.95 -10.25
N TYR A 63 1.45 13.19 -9.62
CA TYR A 63 1.62 11.76 -9.43
C TYR A 63 1.28 11.01 -10.72
N PRO A 64 2.13 10.06 -11.16
CA PRO A 64 1.84 9.22 -12.30
C PRO A 64 0.60 8.36 -12.04
N THR A 65 -0.19 8.11 -13.09
CA THR A 65 -1.46 7.35 -12.99
C THR A 65 -1.28 5.99 -12.32
N VAL A 66 -0.14 5.33 -12.55
CA VAL A 66 0.18 4.02 -11.93
C VAL A 66 0.25 4.16 -10.40
N ALA A 67 1.01 5.14 -9.88
CA ALA A 67 1.13 5.38 -8.44
C ALA A 67 -0.22 5.75 -7.80
N ARG A 68 -1.03 6.57 -8.49
CA ARG A 68 -2.38 6.89 -7.99
C ARG A 68 -3.26 5.65 -7.92
N ALA A 69 -3.23 4.80 -8.96
CA ALA A 69 -4.01 3.58 -9.00
C ALA A 69 -3.59 2.61 -7.89
N ASP A 70 -2.29 2.41 -7.69
CA ASP A 70 -1.74 1.53 -6.65
C ASP A 70 -2.15 2.01 -5.25
N TYR A 71 -2.06 3.32 -4.98
CA TYR A 71 -2.58 3.90 -3.74
C TYR A 71 -4.07 3.64 -3.55
N VAL A 72 -4.88 3.89 -4.59
CA VAL A 72 -6.34 3.70 -4.52
C VAL A 72 -6.69 2.24 -4.25
N PHE A 73 -6.00 1.29 -4.89
CA PHE A 73 -6.19 -0.13 -4.63
C PHE A 73 -5.84 -0.51 -3.18
N GLY A 74 -4.71 0.01 -2.66
CA GLY A 74 -4.33 -0.20 -1.26
C GLY A 74 -5.32 0.41 -0.27
N CYS A 75 -5.76 1.65 -0.51
CA CYS A 75 -6.74 2.34 0.32
C CYS A 75 -8.10 1.62 0.33
N MET A 76 -8.58 1.16 -0.83
CA MET A 76 -9.82 0.39 -0.92
C MET A 76 -9.75 -0.93 -0.15
N ALA A 77 -8.60 -1.61 -0.18
CA ALA A 77 -8.40 -2.85 0.57
C ALA A 77 -8.56 -2.64 2.09
N ALA A 78 -8.19 -1.46 2.60
CA ALA A 78 -8.38 -1.09 4.00
C ALA A 78 -9.81 -0.57 4.32
N ASN A 79 -10.57 -0.13 3.32
CA ASN A 79 -11.85 0.60 3.50
C ASN A 79 -13.08 -0.09 2.88
N GLY A 80 -12.98 -1.38 2.55
CA GLY A 80 -14.14 -2.22 2.20
C GLY A 80 -14.45 -2.36 0.70
N GLN A 81 -13.57 -1.90 -0.19
CA GLN A 81 -13.65 -2.17 -1.64
C GLN A 81 -14.99 -1.79 -2.33
N THR A 82 -15.68 -0.77 -1.81
CA THR A 82 -16.94 -0.28 -2.40
C THR A 82 -16.70 0.87 -3.37
N ARG A 83 -17.72 1.21 -4.17
CA ARG A 83 -17.68 2.43 -5.01
C ARG A 83 -17.49 3.70 -4.18
N GLN A 84 -18.10 3.76 -2.99
CA GLN A 84 -17.92 4.89 -2.07
C GLN A 84 -16.48 4.97 -1.55
N ALA A 85 -15.86 3.82 -1.22
CA ALA A 85 -14.45 3.78 -0.84
C ALA A 85 -13.56 4.26 -1.99
N LEU A 86 -13.84 3.87 -3.24
CA LEU A 86 -13.12 4.35 -4.42
C LEU A 86 -13.17 5.89 -4.53
N GLU A 87 -14.34 6.50 -4.32
CA GLU A 87 -14.52 7.95 -4.36
C GLU A 87 -13.70 8.65 -3.27
N LYS A 88 -13.78 8.16 -2.02
CA LYS A 88 -13.01 8.71 -0.89
C LYS A 88 -11.49 8.52 -1.06
N CYS A 89 -11.06 7.33 -1.47
CA CYS A 89 -9.64 7.02 -1.72
C CYS A 89 -9.05 7.85 -2.87
N SER A 90 -9.85 8.13 -3.91
CA SER A 90 -9.43 9.01 -5.00
C SER A 90 -9.26 10.45 -4.52
N CYS A 91 -10.20 10.97 -3.73
CA CYS A 91 -10.06 12.27 -3.08
C CYS A 91 -8.80 12.35 -2.19
N SER A 92 -8.51 11.27 -1.45
CA SER A 92 -7.37 11.21 -0.54
C SER A 92 -6.03 11.39 -1.26
N ILE A 93 -5.80 10.65 -2.36
CA ILE A 93 -4.53 10.77 -3.10
C ILE A 93 -4.37 12.12 -3.78
N ASP A 94 -5.47 12.71 -4.26
CA ASP A 94 -5.44 14.05 -4.83
C ASP A 94 -5.12 15.11 -3.77
N THR A 95 -5.66 14.95 -2.55
CA THR A 95 -5.36 15.85 -1.42
C THR A 95 -3.89 15.73 -0.99
N ILE A 96 -3.38 14.50 -0.86
CA ILE A 96 -1.96 14.24 -0.55
C ILE A 96 -1.05 14.92 -1.58
N ALA A 97 -1.39 14.84 -2.87
CA ALA A 97 -0.59 15.44 -3.93
C ALA A 97 -0.54 16.97 -3.90
N THR A 98 -1.47 17.64 -3.22
CA THR A 98 -1.41 19.10 -3.02
C THR A 98 -0.44 19.52 -1.91
N ILE A 99 -0.10 18.59 -1.01
CA ILE A 99 0.74 18.84 0.18
C ILE A 99 2.15 18.28 -0.02
N LEU A 100 2.26 17.10 -0.63
CA LEU A 100 3.49 16.32 -0.74
C LEU A 100 3.85 16.10 -2.22
N PRO A 101 5.04 16.52 -2.68
CA PRO A 101 5.48 16.21 -4.04
C PRO A 101 5.80 14.72 -4.20
N TYR A 102 5.68 14.21 -5.43
CA TYR A 102 5.78 12.78 -5.73
C TYR A 102 7.13 12.17 -5.29
N GLU A 103 8.24 12.90 -5.41
CA GLU A 103 9.56 12.42 -5.00
C GLU A 103 9.61 12.13 -3.48
N ARG A 104 8.98 12.98 -2.67
CA ARG A 104 8.92 12.82 -1.21
C ARG A 104 7.98 11.69 -0.81
N TYR A 105 6.91 11.50 -1.58
CA TYR A 105 6.02 10.36 -1.41
C TYR A 105 6.75 9.03 -1.60
N VAL A 106 7.47 8.85 -2.72
CA VAL A 106 8.23 7.62 -3.00
C VAL A 106 9.33 7.39 -1.96
N GLU A 107 10.01 8.45 -1.52
CA GLU A 107 11.01 8.37 -0.46
C GLU A 107 10.39 7.85 0.85
N ALA A 108 9.26 8.43 1.26
CA ALA A 108 8.54 8.01 2.46
C ALA A 108 8.00 6.57 2.36
N GLU A 109 7.44 6.16 1.22
CA GLU A 109 7.00 4.79 0.98
C GLU A 109 8.16 3.78 1.09
N THR A 110 9.30 4.12 0.52
CA THR A 110 10.51 3.28 0.57
C THR A 110 11.02 3.14 2.01
N ILE A 111 11.01 4.23 2.78
CA ILE A 111 11.38 4.18 4.20
C ILE A 111 10.39 3.28 4.97
N LEU A 112 9.09 3.39 4.70
CA LEU A 112 8.09 2.55 5.35
C LEU A 112 8.26 1.07 4.97
N SER A 113 8.56 0.75 3.71
CA SER A 113 8.74 -0.64 3.27
C SER A 113 9.97 -1.30 3.90
N VAL A 114 11.12 -0.60 3.93
CA VAL A 114 12.34 -1.11 4.58
C VAL A 114 12.15 -1.22 6.09
N GLY A 115 11.43 -0.26 6.69
CA GLY A 115 11.11 -0.26 8.10
C GLY A 115 10.31 -1.49 8.52
N GLN A 116 9.43 -2.04 7.68
CA GLN A 116 8.55 -3.17 8.03
C GLN A 116 9.29 -4.50 8.29
N VAL A 117 10.55 -4.63 7.86
CA VAL A 117 11.35 -5.84 8.10
C VAL A 117 11.59 -6.01 9.60
N ALA A 118 11.48 -7.25 10.12
CA ALA A 118 11.72 -7.52 11.55
C ALA A 118 13.23 -7.58 11.87
N GLY A 119 13.61 -7.08 13.05
CA GLY A 119 14.97 -7.23 13.58
C GLY A 119 15.53 -5.94 14.20
N GLN A 120 16.65 -6.05 14.90
CA GLN A 120 17.25 -4.90 15.59
C GLN A 120 17.76 -3.82 14.63
N GLN A 121 18.12 -4.20 13.40
CA GLN A 121 18.57 -3.26 12.36
C GLN A 121 17.45 -2.37 11.85
N SER A 122 16.21 -2.88 11.77
CA SER A 122 15.07 -2.06 11.32
C SER A 122 14.61 -1.09 12.41
N GLU A 123 14.79 -1.42 13.69
CA GLU A 123 14.58 -0.48 14.80
C GLU A 123 15.56 0.71 14.70
N LEU A 124 16.84 0.46 14.42
CA LEU A 124 17.82 1.53 14.20
C LEU A 124 17.44 2.39 12.98
N PHE A 125 16.99 1.75 11.90
CA PHE A 125 16.52 2.43 10.70
C PHE A 125 15.32 3.34 11.00
N ARG A 126 14.25 2.82 11.63
CA ARG A 126 13.05 3.58 12.02
C ARG A 126 13.36 4.76 12.96
N ASN A 127 14.41 4.65 13.77
CA ASN A 127 14.80 5.68 14.73
C ASN A 127 15.72 6.77 14.15
N THR A 128 16.19 6.61 12.91
CA THR A 128 17.02 7.62 12.23
C THR A 128 16.22 8.92 12.04
N GLY A 129 16.74 10.04 12.53
CA GLY A 129 16.02 11.34 12.58
C GLY A 129 15.45 11.77 11.23
N ILE A 130 16.28 11.80 10.18
CA ILE A 130 15.87 12.19 8.83
C ILE A 130 14.72 11.31 8.30
N PHE A 131 14.77 10.00 8.53
CA PHE A 131 13.72 9.08 8.08
C PHE A 131 12.41 9.29 8.83
N ARG A 132 12.48 9.63 10.12
CA ARG A 132 11.28 9.99 10.89
C ARG A 132 10.65 11.28 10.39
N ASP A 133 11.46 12.27 10.03
CA ASP A 133 10.96 13.56 9.54
C ASP A 133 10.24 13.40 8.19
N ILE A 134 10.81 12.63 7.26
CA ILE A 134 10.17 12.32 5.96
C ILE A 134 8.85 11.57 6.15
N VAL A 135 8.84 10.54 7.01
CA VAL A 135 7.61 9.79 7.29
C VAL A 135 6.58 10.68 8.00
N ALA A 136 6.99 11.57 8.89
CA ALA A 136 6.09 12.50 9.58
C ALA A 136 5.42 13.47 8.60
N GLU A 137 6.12 13.91 7.57
CA GLU A 137 5.55 14.74 6.50
C GLU A 137 4.44 13.99 5.74
N LEU A 138 4.71 12.74 5.33
CA LEU A 138 3.69 11.89 4.70
C LEU A 138 2.49 11.66 5.62
N ARG A 139 2.72 11.38 6.91
CA ARG A 139 1.64 11.16 7.89
C ARG A 139 0.80 12.41 8.12
N ARG A 140 1.39 13.60 8.05
CA ARG A 140 0.66 14.87 8.11
C ARG A 140 -0.27 15.01 6.90
N ALA A 141 0.25 14.78 5.69
CA ALA A 141 -0.55 14.84 4.47
C ALA A 141 -1.70 13.81 4.49
N GLN A 142 -1.45 12.60 4.99
CA GLN A 142 -2.48 11.56 5.16
C GLN A 142 -3.55 11.96 6.18
N ALA A 143 -3.17 12.62 7.28
CA ALA A 143 -4.12 13.08 8.29
C ALA A 143 -5.04 14.19 7.74
N GLU A 144 -4.50 15.10 6.93
CA GLU A 144 -5.28 16.13 6.25
C GLU A 144 -6.25 15.51 5.25
N ALA A 145 -5.78 14.56 4.42
CA ALA A 145 -6.61 13.82 3.50
C ALA A 145 -7.74 13.03 4.19
N GLU A 146 -7.47 12.44 5.35
CA GLU A 146 -8.49 11.75 6.15
C GLU A 146 -9.62 12.71 6.57
N VAL A 147 -9.25 13.88 7.12
CA VAL A 147 -10.23 14.88 7.55
C VAL A 147 -11.02 15.44 6.37
N THR A 148 -10.38 15.69 5.24
CA THR A 148 -11.01 16.29 4.07
C THR A 148 -11.92 15.33 3.30
N CYS A 149 -11.54 14.06 3.20
CA CYS A 149 -12.18 13.12 2.28
C CYS A 149 -13.05 12.05 2.96
N PHE A 150 -12.82 11.75 4.25
CA PHE A 150 -13.52 10.67 4.94
C PHE A 150 -14.63 11.12 5.90
N TYR A 151 -14.59 12.35 6.37
CA TYR A 151 -15.66 12.98 7.16
C TYR A 151 -16.71 13.66 6.27
#